data_AF-A0A7Z2SRW7-F1
#
_entry.id   AF-A0A7Z2SRW7-F1
#
_cell.length_a   1.000
_cell.length_b   1.000
_cell.length_c   1.000
_cell.angle_alpha   90.00
_cell.angle_beta   90.00
_cell.angle_gamma   90.00
#
_symmetry.space_group_name_H-M   'P 1'
#
loop_
_entity.id
_entity.type
_entity.pdbx_description
1 polymer ?
#
loop_
_entity_poly.entity_id
_entity_poly.type
_entity_poly.pdbx_seq_one_letter_code
_entity_poly.pdbx_strand_id
1 'polypeptide(L)' 'MALDTLVGVRGEMARLYRLALNGRIASDEMTRYIYALKEIRACLEAEVLTDVQQRLVVLSRNMDNHNGHRILHQPTVPSS' A
#
# COMPACT_ATOMS: atom_id res chain seq x y z
N MET A 1 -20.11 3.01 -6.39
CA MET A 1 -18.91 2.29 -5.89
C MET A 1 -17.84 3.34 -5.66
N ALA A 2 -17.16 3.31 -4.52
CA ALA A 2 -16.21 4.36 -4.15
C ALA A 2 -14.85 4.11 -4.82
N LEU A 3 -14.32 5.09 -5.57
CA LEU A 3 -13.06 4.98 -6.31
C LEU A 3 -11.83 5.42 -5.49
N ASP A 4 -12.05 5.76 -4.23
CA ASP A 4 -11.05 6.10 -3.21
C ASP A 4 -10.45 4.85 -2.54
N THR A 5 -10.75 3.65 -3.02
CA THR A 5 -10.19 2.39 -2.50
C THR A 5 -9.70 1.48 -3.62
N LEU A 6 -8.61 0.75 -3.37
CA LEU A 6 -8.08 -0.24 -4.33
C LEU A 6 -9.12 -1.30 -4.71
N VAL A 7 -9.95 -1.71 -3.75
CA VAL A 7 -11.05 -2.67 -3.98
C VAL A 7 -12.09 -2.08 -4.92
N GLY A 8 -12.48 -0.83 -4.72
CA GLY A 8 -13.44 -0.13 -5.57
C GLY A 8 -12.93 0.09 -6.99
N VAL A 9 -11.69 0.55 -7.14
CA VAL A 9 -11.04 0.72 -8.45
C VAL A 9 -10.97 -0.62 -9.20
N ARG A 10 -10.51 -1.69 -8.53
CA ARG A 10 -10.49 -3.04 -9.11
C ARG A 10 -11.87 -3.50 -9.58
N GLY A 11 -12.90 -3.29 -8.75
CA GLY A 11 -14.28 -3.63 -9.08
C GLY A 11 -14.77 -2.90 -10.33
N GLU A 12 -14.41 -1.62 -10.46
CA GLU A 12 -14.83 -0.78 -11.57
C GLU A 12 -14.09 -1.14 -12.87
N MET A 13 -12.78 -1.43 -12.79
CA MET A 13 -12.03 -1.97 -13.92
C MET A 13 -12.66 -3.27 -14.44
N ALA A 14 -13.06 -4.17 -13.54
CA ALA A 14 -13.73 -5.42 -13.91
C ALA A 14 -15.13 -5.18 -14.52
N ARG A 15 -15.87 -4.17 -14.02
CA ARG A 15 -17.18 -3.77 -14.57
C ARG A 15 -17.04 -3.26 -16.00
N LEU A 16 -16.08 -2.36 -16.24
CA LEU A 16 -15.80 -1.81 -17.57
C LEU A 16 -15.34 -2.89 -18.55
N TYR A 17 -14.48 -3.81 -18.12
CA TYR A 17 -14.06 -4.94 -18.94
C TYR A 17 -15.25 -5.76 -19.43
N ARG A 18 -16.21 -6.07 -18.54
CA ARG A 18 -17.45 -6.78 -18.93
C ARG A 18 -18.32 -5.96 -19.89
N LEU A 19 -18.41 -4.65 -19.70
CA LEU A 19 -19.16 -3.79 -20.62
C LEU A 19 -18.54 -3.76 -22.02
N ALA A 20 -17.21 -3.70 -22.10
CA ALA A 20 -16.47 -3.74 -23.36
C ALA A 20 -16.68 -5.07 -24.08
N LEU A 21 -16.55 -6.20 -23.36
CA LEU A 21 -16.80 -7.54 -23.94
C LEU A 21 -18.22 -7.70 -24.49
N ASN A 22 -19.20 -7.06 -23.85
CA ASN A 22 -20.59 -7.10 -24.27
C ASN A 22 -20.92 -6.04 -25.36
N GLY A 23 -19.93 -5.34 -25.91
CA GLY A 23 -20.12 -4.31 -26.94
C GLY A 23 -20.91 -3.09 -26.47
N ARG A 24 -21.03 -2.88 -25.15
CA ARG A 24 -21.84 -1.80 -24.56
C ARG A 24 -21.12 -0.47 -24.46
N ILE A 25 -19.81 -0.45 -24.70
CA ILE A 25 -18.96 0.74 -24.69
C ILE A 25 -17.99 0.67 -25.87
N ALA A 26 -17.71 1.82 -26.47
CA ALA A 26 -16.75 1.92 -27.55
C ALA A 26 -15.31 1.71 -27.05
N SER A 27 -14.43 1.19 -27.90
CA SER A 27 -13.06 0.84 -27.50
C SER A 27 -12.22 2.06 -27.11
N ASP A 28 -12.49 3.23 -27.70
CA ASP A 28 -11.82 4.48 -27.39
C ASP A 28 -12.25 5.04 -26.02
N GLU A 29 -13.55 4.99 -25.71
CA GLU A 29 -14.09 5.35 -24.40
C GLU A 29 -13.54 4.41 -23.32
N MET A 30 -13.53 3.10 -23.60
CA MET A 30 -12.97 2.10 -22.71
C MET A 30 -11.49 2.39 -22.38
N THR A 31 -10.69 2.73 -23.40
CA THR A 31 -9.27 3.05 -23.21
C THR A 31 -9.10 4.26 -22.28
N ARG A 32 -9.89 5.31 -22.46
CA ARG A 32 -9.86 6.51 -21.60
C ARG A 32 -10.25 6.19 -20.15
N TYR A 33 -11.30 5.39 -19.94
CA TYR A 33 -11.71 5.00 -18.60
C TYR A 33 -10.67 4.12 -17.89
N ILE A 34 -10.08 3.15 -18.60
CA ILE A 34 -9.01 2.32 -18.03
C ILE A 34 -7.78 3.15 -17.70
N TYR A 35 -7.43 4.14 -18.51
CA TYR A 35 -6.34 5.07 -18.20
C TYR A 35 -6.60 5.79 -16.88
N ALA A 36 -7.75 6.44 -16.72
CA ALA A 36 -8.10 7.16 -15.50
C ALA A 36 -8.08 6.24 -14.25
N LEU A 37 -8.62 5.02 -14.37
CA LEU A 37 -8.60 4.07 -13.26
C LEU A 37 -7.19 3.58 -12.91
N LYS A 38 -6.28 3.49 -13.88
CA LYS A 38 -4.87 3.17 -13.61
C LYS A 38 -4.16 4.30 -12.87
N GLU A 39 -4.44 5.56 -13.22
CA GLU A 39 -3.89 6.72 -12.50
C GLU A 39 -4.39 6.75 -11.05
N ILE A 40 -5.69 6.58 -10.84
CA ILE A 40 -6.28 6.52 -9.49
C ILE A 40 -5.66 5.35 -8.69
N ARG A 41 -5.52 4.17 -9.31
CA ARG A 41 -4.88 3.03 -8.66
C ARG A 41 -3.45 3.35 -8.22
N ALA A 42 -2.67 4.00 -9.09
CA ALA A 42 -1.28 4.37 -8.78
C ALA A 42 -1.18 5.34 -7.59
N CYS A 43 -2.08 6.33 -7.51
CA CYS A 43 -2.16 7.23 -6.36
C CYS A 43 -2.44 6.47 -5.06
N LEU A 44 -3.45 5.58 -5.07
CA LEU A 44 -3.81 4.77 -3.90
C LEU A 44 -2.69 3.79 -3.49
N GLU A 45 -2.02 3.17 -4.46
CA GLU A 45 -0.87 2.29 -4.21
C GLU A 45 0.30 3.06 -3.56
N ALA A 46 0.56 4.30 -4.00
CA ALA A 46 1.60 5.16 -3.45
C ALA A 46 1.29 5.59 -2.00
N GLU A 47 0.03 5.88 -1.68
CA GLU A 47 -0.42 6.17 -0.31
C GLU A 47 -0.21 4.97 0.61
N VAL A 48 -0.63 3.77 0.17
CA VAL A 48 -0.43 2.52 0.93
C VAL A 48 1.05 2.24 1.15
N LEU A 49 1.89 2.43 0.12
CA LEU A 49 3.33 2.24 0.23
C LEU A 49 3.95 3.21 1.25
N THR A 50 3.51 4.48 1.23
CA THR A 50 3.98 5.50 2.17
C THR A 50 3.62 5.14 3.61
N ASP A 51 2.39 4.69 3.85
CA ASP A 51 1.95 4.22 5.18
C ASP A 51 2.75 3.00 5.65
N VAL A 52 2.96 2.01 4.77
CA VAL A 52 3.79 0.83 5.09
C VAL A 52 5.22 1.24 5.43
N GLN A 53 5.84 2.12 4.65
CA GLN A 53 7.19 2.62 4.91
C GLN A 53 7.27 3.35 6.26
N GLN A 54 6.29 4.20 6.58
CA GLN A 54 6.24 4.91 7.85
C GLN A 54 6.14 3.95 9.04
N ARG A 55 5.28 2.92 8.94
CA ARG A 55 5.14 1.89 9.97
C ARG A 55 6.43 1.09 10.15
N LEU A 56 7.12 0.75 9.06
CA LEU A 56 8.41 0.05 9.12
C LEU A 56 9.49 0.88 9.82
N VAL A 57 9.55 2.19 9.57
CA VAL A 57 10.49 3.09 10.27
C VAL A 57 10.22 3.10 11.78
N VAL A 58 8.95 3.18 12.19
CA VAL A 58 8.56 3.14 13.61
C VAL A 58 8.96 1.80 14.25
N LEU A 59 8.66 0.69 13.58
CA LEU A 59 9.01 -0.65 14.07
C LEU A 59 10.54 -0.83 14.20
N SER A 60 11.31 -0.37 13.22
CA SER A 60 12.78 -0.43 13.26
C SER A 60 13.34 0.32 14.47
N ARG A 61 12.89 1.57 14.69
CA ARG A 61 13.32 2.38 15.84
C ARG A 61 12.98 1.72 17.18
N ASN A 62 11.80 1.10 17.27
CA ASN A 62 11.40 0.41 18.49
C ASN A 62 12.28 -0.83 18.78
N MET A 63 12.68 -1.57 17.74
CA MET A 63 13.62 -2.69 17.87
C MET A 63 15.02 -2.23 18.28
N ASP A 64 15.53 -1.14 17.69
CA ASP A 64 16.83 -0.57 18.05
C ASP A 64 16.85 -0.12 19.53
N ASN A 65 15.78 0.53 19.99
CA ASN A 65 15.64 0.93 21.39
C ASN A 65 15.59 -0.26 22.36
N HIS A 66 14.89 -1.35 21.98
CA HIS A 66 14.84 -2.57 22.79
C HIS A 66 16.23 -3.24 22.92
N ASN A 67 17.01 -3.25 21.84
CA ASN A 67 18.37 -3.79 21.86
C ASN A 67 19.32 -2.90 22.68
N GLY A 68 19.15 -1.57 22.62
CA GLY A 68 19.93 -0.63 23.44
C GLY A 68 19.71 -0.81 24.95
N HIS A 69 18.49 -1.12 25.40
CA HIS A 69 18.21 -1.42 26.81
C HIS A 69 18.76 -2.77 27.27
N ARG A 70 18.87 -3.76 26.39
CA ARG A 70 19.34 -5.10 26.76
C ARG A 70 20.84 -5.17 27.02
N ILE A 71 21.63 -4.21 26.51
CA ILE A 71 23.10 -4.17 26.67
C ILE A 71 23.52 -3.53 28.02
N LEU A 72 22.64 -2.79 28.70
CA LEU A 72 22.96 -2.10 29.95
C LEU A 72 22.98 -3.01 31.21
N HIS A 73 22.56 -4.26 31.10
CA HIS A 73 22.74 -5.25 32.17
C HIS A 73 24.03 -6.05 31.96
N GLN A 74 25.18 -5.40 32.13
CA GLN A 74 26.45 -6.10 32.28
C GLN A 74 26.55 -6.63 33.72
N PRO A 75 26.61 -7.96 33.98
CA PRO A 75 26.80 -8.45 35.33
C PRO A 75 28.21 -8.08 35.79
N THR A 76 28.30 -7.24 36.82
CA THR A 76 29.55 -6.88 37.48
C THR A 76 30.08 -8.13 38.17
N VAL A 77 31.07 -8.79 37.57
CA VAL A 77 31.84 -9.85 38.23
C VAL A 77 32.75 -9.20 39.29
N PRO A 78 32.70 -9.64 40.56
CA PRO A 78 33.57 -9.11 41.60
C PRO A 78 34.97 -9.75 41.47
N SER A 79 35.99 -8.92 41.35
CA SER A 79 37.39 -9.34 41.40
C SER A 79 37.81 -9.50 42.86
N SER A 80 38.25 -10.71 43.23
CA SER A 80 38.90 -11.05 44.51
C SER A 80 40.30 -10.46 44.63
#